data_AF-A0A653HL85-F1
#
_entry.id   AF-A0A653HL85-F1
#
_cell.length_a   1.000
_cell.length_b   1.000
_cell.length_c   1.000
_cell.angle_alpha   90.00
_cell.angle_beta   90.00
_cell.angle_gamma   90.00
#
_symmetry.space_group_name_H-M   'P 1'
#
loop_
_entity.id
_entity.type
_entity.pdbx_description
1 polymer ?
#
loop_
_entity_poly.entity_id
_entity_poly.type
_entity_poly.pdbx_seq_one_letter_code
_entity_poly.pdbx_strand_id
1 'polypeptide(L)'
;MENTRLNEYAKKINIDYPEMLDCLNFHLLKNPLFHLMPQKEFIIDTAHIENEIKKLKQRDNLKERVTVKLENECDRKTNRKDGREDNREDNREDNREDDKDDDKEDNREDDKDDDRDEYIKDKERINIINTYYSDNEKFVYSVLGALIENKTYTFEGYIISTFVIKLNTAYYSAWMYRRKCLKKLKLNFLNELKFTRYIICKNIKSFQSWFHRRWLVEYICKYNIKKKIGDKTSNKHSTDDFNIFHKNKHIQTHTYNGINNSDIEENKTKVDKLKKNNFFDEDNFSDYRNFISSDENENASDFFNSGGGEYKLENKINDSVGNGRYNVGNDSDSYDNFISNCEDKDFEGVPNNININEQLQCILDSCSFFKNAIKENETININKFLYEELLYTNCDIFIDSKNYNSWAHKTWLIDKFSLLNKKSKYFVSTHNIELHEINYINYFLKCDIYNNSVWVYRYFIFHKLKYIKKTKNLKKEIMFCLNYAKEFYDNEAIFNYFIHILFIYINLYKHKKKTTELTDIFKIPIVNTVEKQLIKCRDKSRSVLLFLSQLYSYNGCYNEQMQCYRILEQKDHFFDTVWRNKQNEIETHQN
;
A
#
# COMPACT_ATOMS: atom_id res chain seq x y z
N MET A 1 -28.73 -8.88 -5.71
CA MET A 1 -28.05 -9.25 -6.97
C MET A 1 -26.55 -9.51 -6.79
N GLU A 2 -25.85 -8.85 -5.87
CA GLU A 2 -24.38 -8.97 -5.72
C GLU A 2 -23.88 -10.39 -5.39
N ASN A 3 -24.58 -11.15 -4.55
CA ASN A 3 -24.14 -12.52 -4.21
C ASN A 3 -24.46 -13.59 -5.28
N THR A 4 -25.30 -13.32 -6.28
CA THR A 4 -25.71 -14.36 -7.25
C THR A 4 -24.55 -14.75 -8.16
N ARG A 5 -23.80 -13.78 -8.67
CA ARG A 5 -22.63 -14.00 -9.55
C ARG A 5 -21.47 -14.66 -8.82
N LEU A 6 -21.22 -14.22 -7.58
CA LEU A 6 -20.26 -14.87 -6.68
C LEU A 6 -20.63 -16.34 -6.46
N ASN A 7 -21.88 -16.63 -6.11
CA ASN A 7 -22.36 -17.99 -5.87
C ASN A 7 -22.26 -18.87 -7.13
N GLU A 8 -22.58 -18.33 -8.31
CA GLU A 8 -22.41 -19.03 -9.59
C GLU A 8 -20.94 -19.35 -9.87
N TYR A 9 -20.04 -18.38 -9.65
CA TYR A 9 -18.61 -18.57 -9.83
C TYR A 9 -18.06 -19.62 -8.86
N ALA A 10 -18.34 -19.49 -7.56
CA ALA A 10 -17.92 -20.40 -6.51
C ALA A 10 -18.41 -21.84 -6.75
N LYS A 11 -19.70 -22.00 -7.14
CA LYS A 11 -20.25 -23.31 -7.53
C LYS A 11 -19.55 -23.90 -8.75
N LYS A 12 -19.29 -23.09 -9.78
CA LYS A 12 -18.64 -23.55 -11.01
C LYS A 12 -17.22 -24.08 -10.78
N ILE A 13 -16.49 -23.48 -9.84
CA ILE A 13 -15.13 -23.89 -9.48
C ILE A 13 -15.05 -24.82 -8.26
N ASN A 14 -16.21 -25.22 -7.72
CA ASN A 14 -16.35 -26.08 -6.55
C ASN A 14 -15.58 -25.58 -5.32
N ILE A 15 -15.75 -24.30 -4.99
CA ILE A 15 -15.19 -23.68 -3.78
C ILE A 15 -16.31 -23.29 -2.83
N ASP A 16 -16.12 -23.60 -1.56
CA ASP A 16 -17.01 -23.16 -0.48
C ASP A 16 -16.69 -21.71 -0.09
N TYR A 17 -17.62 -20.81 -0.34
CA TYR A 17 -17.50 -19.38 -0.08
C TYR A 17 -18.90 -18.71 -0.01
N PRO A 18 -19.15 -17.81 0.96
CA PRO A 18 -18.28 -17.40 2.05
C PRO A 18 -18.16 -18.48 3.13
N GLU A 19 -17.01 -18.54 3.80
CA GLU A 19 -16.79 -19.46 4.90
C GLU A 19 -17.43 -18.90 6.18
N MET A 20 -18.50 -19.55 6.66
CA MET A 20 -19.20 -19.18 7.89
C MET A 20 -18.51 -19.78 9.11
N LEU A 21 -18.42 -18.99 10.20
CA LEU A 21 -17.87 -19.41 11.49
C LEU A 21 -18.92 -19.22 12.59
N ASP A 22 -19.99 -20.01 12.51
CA ASP A 22 -21.20 -19.87 13.35
C ASP A 22 -20.96 -20.06 14.86
N CYS A 23 -19.84 -20.68 15.23
CA CYS A 23 -19.46 -20.92 16.62
C CYS A 23 -18.74 -19.75 17.33
N LEU A 24 -18.39 -18.67 16.61
CA LEU A 24 -17.69 -17.52 17.20
C LEU A 24 -18.66 -16.53 17.86
N ASN A 25 -19.31 -16.92 18.96
CA ASN A 25 -20.26 -16.05 19.68
C ASN A 25 -19.60 -15.35 20.88
N PHE A 26 -19.91 -14.06 21.10
CA PHE A 26 -19.50 -13.30 22.29
C PHE A 26 -19.96 -13.93 23.60
N HIS A 27 -20.98 -14.80 23.60
CA HIS A 27 -21.37 -15.59 24.79
C HIS A 27 -20.20 -16.39 25.39
N LEU A 28 -19.20 -16.80 24.58
CA LEU A 28 -18.02 -17.50 25.07
C LEU A 28 -17.23 -16.67 26.09
N LEU A 29 -17.27 -15.33 26.01
CA LEU A 29 -16.60 -14.43 26.97
C LEU A 29 -17.19 -14.49 28.38
N LYS A 30 -18.41 -15.03 28.55
CA LYS A 30 -18.99 -15.26 29.88
C LYS A 30 -18.30 -16.39 30.66
N ASN A 31 -17.42 -17.16 30.01
CA ASN A 31 -16.70 -18.23 30.69
C ASN A 31 -15.82 -17.65 31.83
N PRO A 32 -15.85 -18.23 33.04
CA PRO A 32 -15.06 -17.78 34.20
C PRO A 32 -13.55 -17.66 33.92
N LEU A 33 -13.02 -18.46 32.98
CA LEU A 33 -11.61 -18.45 32.56
C LEU A 33 -11.09 -17.04 32.25
N PHE A 34 -11.89 -16.24 31.56
CA PHE A 34 -11.45 -14.91 31.11
C PHE A 34 -11.44 -13.88 32.24
N HIS A 35 -12.30 -14.03 33.25
CA HIS A 35 -12.39 -13.09 34.37
C HIS A 35 -11.19 -13.19 35.33
N LEU A 36 -10.46 -14.30 35.28
CA LEU A 36 -9.23 -14.53 36.04
C LEU A 36 -7.98 -13.97 35.33
N MET A 37 -8.12 -13.47 34.11
CA MET A 37 -7.00 -12.94 33.32
C MET A 37 -6.63 -11.52 33.79
N PRO A 38 -5.34 -11.12 33.64
CA PRO A 38 -4.92 -9.76 33.97
C PRO A 38 -5.67 -8.76 33.08
N GLN A 39 -6.11 -7.66 33.68
CA GLN A 39 -6.79 -6.57 32.99
C GLN A 39 -5.98 -5.30 33.16
N LYS A 40 -5.86 -4.54 32.07
CA LYS A 40 -5.25 -3.22 32.09
C LYS A 40 -6.32 -2.18 32.41
N GLU A 41 -6.06 -1.33 33.39
CA GLU A 41 -6.87 -0.12 33.56
C GLU A 41 -6.64 0.79 32.36
N PHE A 42 -7.70 1.13 31.63
CA PHE A 42 -7.66 2.15 30.60
C PHE A 42 -7.55 3.51 31.26
N ILE A 43 -6.35 3.86 31.72
CA ILE A 43 -5.99 5.24 31.98
C ILE A 43 -5.66 5.83 30.60
N ILE A 44 -6.66 6.44 29.97
CA ILE A 44 -6.41 7.28 28.80
C ILE A 44 -5.51 8.40 29.31
N ASP A 45 -4.27 8.46 28.84
CA ASP A 45 -3.33 9.51 29.18
C ASP A 45 -3.87 10.85 28.69
N THR A 46 -4.49 11.59 29.61
CA THR A 46 -5.15 12.87 29.34
C THR A 46 -4.13 13.96 29.03
N ALA A 47 -2.83 13.76 29.28
CA ALA A 47 -1.80 14.78 29.12
C ALA A 47 -1.67 15.28 27.67
N HIS A 48 -1.84 14.40 26.67
CA HIS A 48 -1.77 14.80 25.26
C HIS A 48 -2.97 15.65 24.83
N ILE A 49 -4.17 15.27 25.30
CA ILE A 49 -5.41 16.00 25.03
C ILE A 49 -5.44 17.32 25.80
N GLU A 50 -4.98 17.34 27.05
CA GLU A 50 -4.82 18.54 27.87
C GLU A 50 -3.83 19.54 27.26
N ASN A 51 -2.72 19.06 26.68
CA ASN A 51 -1.75 19.90 25.97
C ASN A 51 -2.33 20.47 24.66
N GLU A 52 -3.09 19.69 23.89
CA GLU A 52 -3.81 20.19 22.71
C GLU A 52 -4.88 21.22 23.09
N ILE A 53 -5.63 20.98 24.17
CA ILE A 53 -6.62 21.93 24.71
C ILE A 53 -5.93 23.22 25.18
N LYS A 54 -4.77 23.14 25.84
CA LYS A 54 -3.96 24.33 26.20
C LYS A 54 -3.55 25.13 24.97
N LYS A 55 -3.07 24.47 23.91
CA LYS A 55 -2.69 25.13 22.64
C LYS A 55 -3.88 25.80 21.95
N LEU A 56 -5.06 25.16 21.97
CA LEU A 56 -6.28 25.71 21.38
C LEU A 56 -6.80 26.91 22.19
N LYS A 57 -6.84 26.83 23.52
CA LYS A 57 -7.21 27.95 24.39
C LYS A 57 -6.26 29.15 24.23
N GLN A 58 -4.96 28.92 24.07
CA GLN A 58 -4.00 29.97 23.77
C GLN A 58 -4.27 30.64 22.42
N ARG A 59 -4.63 29.85 21.39
CA ARG A 59 -4.98 30.36 20.06
C ARG A 59 -6.28 31.15 20.05
N ASP A 60 -7.29 30.71 20.80
CA ASP A 60 -8.58 31.40 20.86
C ASP A 60 -8.47 32.70 21.67
N ASN A 61 -7.72 32.72 22.78
CA ASN A 61 -7.40 33.95 23.51
C ASN A 61 -6.60 34.95 22.65
N LEU A 62 -5.71 34.46 21.78
CA LEU A 62 -4.99 35.30 20.80
C LEU A 62 -5.95 35.88 19.76
N LYS A 63 -6.91 35.09 19.25
CA LYS A 63 -7.92 35.56 18.31
C LYS A 63 -8.85 36.59 18.94
N GLU A 64 -9.34 36.34 20.15
CA GLU A 64 -10.25 37.23 20.88
C GLU A 64 -9.61 38.58 21.21
N ARG A 65 -8.32 38.57 21.60
CA ARG A 65 -7.54 39.81 21.78
C ARG A 65 -7.31 40.56 20.47
N VAL A 66 -7.23 39.87 19.34
CA VAL A 66 -7.09 40.50 18.02
C VAL A 66 -8.43 41.06 17.54
N THR A 67 -9.55 40.36 17.72
CA THR A 67 -10.89 40.88 17.39
C THR A 67 -11.26 42.07 18.25
N VAL A 68 -11.03 42.04 19.57
CA VAL A 68 -11.31 43.18 20.45
C VAL A 68 -10.43 44.38 20.11
N LYS A 69 -9.18 44.19 19.66
CA LYS A 69 -8.34 45.30 19.17
C LYS A 69 -8.88 45.89 17.85
N LEU A 70 -9.35 45.05 16.93
CA LEU A 70 -9.90 45.50 15.65
C LEU A 70 -11.26 46.20 15.81
N GLU A 71 -12.11 45.73 16.73
CA GLU A 71 -13.40 46.37 17.05
C GLU A 71 -13.20 47.73 17.72
N ASN A 72 -12.28 47.84 18.69
CA ASN A 72 -11.94 49.12 19.32
C ASN A 72 -11.28 50.12 18.35
N GLU A 73 -10.54 49.66 17.34
CA GLU A 73 -10.02 50.54 16.27
C GLU A 73 -11.10 50.97 15.27
N CYS A 74 -12.10 50.12 15.00
CA CYS A 74 -13.24 50.45 14.18
C CYS A 74 -14.14 51.49 14.86
N ASP A 75 -14.40 51.33 16.16
CA ASP A 75 -15.22 52.27 16.96
C ASP A 75 -14.55 53.64 17.16
N ARG A 76 -13.23 53.69 17.19
CA ARG A 76 -12.48 54.96 17.18
C ARG A 76 -12.53 55.69 15.83
N LYS A 77 -12.78 54.99 14.73
CA LYS A 77 -12.89 55.58 13.38
C LYS A 77 -14.31 56.00 13.03
N THR A 78 -15.34 55.36 13.58
CA THR A 78 -16.76 55.72 13.38
C THR A 78 -17.18 56.91 14.26
N ASN A 79 -16.67 57.04 15.48
CA ASN A 79 -16.95 58.18 16.38
C ASN A 79 -16.21 59.50 16.03
N ARG A 80 -15.49 59.57 14.90
CA ARG A 80 -14.82 60.79 14.42
C ARG A 80 -15.51 61.46 13.22
N LYS A 81 -16.65 60.96 12.76
CA LYS A 81 -17.29 61.47 11.52
C LYS A 81 -18.65 62.16 11.64
N ASP A 82 -19.22 62.30 12.83
CA ASP A 82 -20.45 63.07 13.00
C ASP A 82 -20.32 64.08 14.14
N GLY A 83 -20.00 65.33 13.79
CA GLY A 83 -20.02 66.44 14.75
C GLY A 83 -19.23 67.70 14.36
N ARG A 84 -19.89 68.56 13.58
CA ARG A 84 -19.81 70.04 13.56
C ARG A 84 -18.82 70.79 12.64
N GLU A 85 -19.48 71.61 11.85
CA GLU A 85 -19.09 72.76 11.02
C GLU A 85 -18.36 73.89 11.78
N ASP A 86 -17.57 74.64 10.99
CA ASP A 86 -17.26 76.08 11.02
C ASP A 86 -16.79 76.77 12.32
N ASN A 87 -15.49 77.14 12.36
CA ASN A 87 -15.02 78.54 12.32
C ASN A 87 -13.49 78.68 12.53
N ARG A 88 -12.86 79.43 11.60
CA ARG A 88 -11.79 80.45 11.74
C ARG A 88 -10.41 80.14 12.37
N GLU A 89 -9.41 80.51 11.56
CA GLU A 89 -8.20 81.30 11.84
C GLU A 89 -6.99 80.67 12.57
N ASP A 90 -5.91 80.58 11.77
CA ASP A 90 -4.55 81.09 12.00
C ASP A 90 -3.59 80.52 13.05
N ASN A 91 -2.36 80.34 12.55
CA ASN A 91 -1.04 80.33 13.22
C ASN A 91 -0.70 79.09 14.05
N ARG A 92 0.55 78.66 14.23
CA ARG A 92 1.92 78.76 13.64
C ARG A 92 2.77 77.90 14.60
N GLU A 93 3.91 77.40 14.12
CA GLU A 93 5.11 77.01 14.92
C GLU A 93 4.97 75.73 15.80
N ASP A 94 5.71 74.65 15.51
CA ASP A 94 7.14 74.36 15.78
C ASP A 94 7.45 73.84 17.21
N ASN A 95 8.42 72.91 17.25
CA ASN A 95 9.10 72.26 18.40
C ASN A 95 8.54 70.87 18.77
N ARG A 96 9.21 69.74 18.50
CA ARG A 96 10.53 69.20 18.95
C ARG A 96 10.66 69.08 20.48
N GLU A 97 10.92 67.84 20.91
CA GLU A 97 11.73 67.34 22.05
C GLU A 97 11.11 65.99 22.48
N ASP A 98 11.72 64.85 22.15
CA ASP A 98 12.89 64.20 22.76
C ASP A 98 12.65 63.64 24.18
N ASP A 99 13.04 62.37 24.30
CA ASP A 99 13.62 61.69 25.47
C ASP A 99 12.77 60.92 26.51
N LYS A 100 12.99 59.60 26.46
CA LYS A 100 13.54 58.70 27.51
C LYS A 100 12.62 58.01 28.54
N ASP A 101 12.71 56.67 28.48
CA ASP A 101 13.07 55.71 29.53
C ASP A 101 12.52 55.91 30.95
N ASP A 102 11.82 54.90 31.48
CA ASP A 102 12.37 54.09 32.58
C ASP A 102 11.40 53.01 33.06
N ASP A 103 12.00 51.85 33.35
CA ASP A 103 11.45 50.64 33.96
C ASP A 103 10.78 50.87 35.33
N LYS A 104 9.82 50.00 35.69
CA LYS A 104 9.69 49.47 37.07
C LYS A 104 8.81 48.23 37.19
N GLU A 105 9.42 47.24 37.83
CA GLU A 105 8.94 45.92 38.25
C GLU A 105 7.84 45.95 39.32
N ASP A 106 7.07 44.85 39.31
CA ASP A 106 6.42 44.09 40.39
C ASP A 106 5.65 44.83 41.51
N ASN A 107 4.37 44.44 41.64
CA ASN A 107 3.85 43.95 42.92
C ASN A 107 2.65 43.01 42.72
N ARG A 108 2.74 41.87 43.40
CA ARG A 108 1.70 40.85 43.55
C ARG A 108 0.69 41.32 44.58
N GLU A 109 -0.60 41.17 44.28
CA GLU A 109 -1.63 41.06 45.30
C GLU A 109 -2.46 39.80 45.01
N ASP A 110 -2.44 38.92 46.01
CA ASP A 110 -3.23 37.70 46.14
C ASP A 110 -4.67 38.10 46.49
N ASP A 111 -5.63 37.82 45.62
CA ASP A 111 -7.05 37.74 46.00
C ASP A 111 -7.55 36.29 45.79
N LYS A 112 -7.84 35.67 46.94
CA LYS A 112 -8.58 34.41 47.06
C LYS A 112 -10.05 34.77 47.26
N ASP A 113 -10.88 34.53 46.24
CA ASP A 113 -12.32 34.33 46.37
C ASP A 113 -12.64 33.02 45.63
N ASP A 114 -12.83 31.92 46.36
CA ASP A 114 -14.12 31.38 46.84
C ASP A 114 -15.05 30.87 45.73
N ASP A 115 -15.00 29.55 45.55
CA ASP A 115 -16.11 28.63 45.32
C ASP A 115 -17.29 29.08 44.43
N ARG A 116 -17.29 28.61 43.16
CA ARG A 116 -18.41 27.84 42.51
C ARG A 116 -18.39 27.79 40.97
N ASP A 117 -17.26 27.58 40.31
CA ASP A 117 -17.27 27.27 38.87
C ASP A 117 -17.23 25.77 38.61
N GLU A 118 -18.42 25.19 38.84
CA GLU A 118 -19.06 24.20 37.98
C GLU A 118 -18.14 23.16 37.31
N TYR A 119 -17.82 22.16 38.12
CA TYR A 119 -17.23 20.84 37.83
C TYR A 119 -18.07 19.99 36.83
N ILE A 120 -18.84 20.62 35.93
CA ILE A 120 -19.82 20.01 35.04
C ILE A 120 -19.54 20.48 33.60
N LYS A 121 -18.43 20.00 33.04
CA LYS A 121 -18.22 19.93 31.57
C LYS A 121 -17.08 18.98 31.19
N ASP A 122 -16.18 18.65 32.12
CA ASP A 122 -15.08 17.71 31.88
C ASP A 122 -15.43 16.24 32.13
N LYS A 123 -16.44 15.92 32.96
CA LYS A 123 -16.94 14.53 33.07
C LYS A 123 -17.61 14.07 31.78
N GLU A 124 -18.29 14.92 31.03
CA GLU A 124 -19.01 14.51 29.82
C GLU A 124 -18.07 14.07 28.70
N ARG A 125 -16.92 14.74 28.47
CA ARG A 125 -15.95 14.33 27.44
C ARG A 125 -15.18 13.05 27.77
N ILE A 126 -14.85 12.84 29.05
CA ILE A 126 -14.25 11.58 29.54
C ILE A 126 -15.30 10.45 29.48
N ASN A 127 -16.56 10.77 29.76
CA ASN A 127 -17.67 9.83 29.63
C ASN A 127 -17.97 9.53 28.15
N ILE A 128 -17.74 10.43 27.20
CA ILE A 128 -18.03 10.21 25.76
C ILE A 128 -17.22 9.04 25.19
N ILE A 129 -15.92 8.88 25.49
CA ILE A 129 -15.14 7.72 24.99
C ILE A 129 -15.48 6.44 25.77
N ASN A 130 -15.83 6.56 27.07
CA ASN A 130 -16.25 5.45 27.92
C ASN A 130 -17.74 5.04 27.75
N THR A 131 -18.58 5.83 27.08
CA THR A 131 -20.01 5.52 26.83
C THR A 131 -20.26 4.77 25.53
N TYR A 132 -19.31 4.77 24.58
CA TYR A 132 -19.50 4.07 23.29
C TYR A 132 -19.12 2.59 23.32
N TYR A 133 -18.31 2.15 24.28
CA TYR A 133 -17.95 0.74 24.41
C TYR A 133 -18.85 0.05 25.44
N SER A 134 -19.48 -1.04 25.02
CA SER A 134 -20.12 -2.00 25.90
C SER A 134 -19.12 -2.58 26.91
N ASP A 135 -19.64 -3.11 28.02
CA ASP A 135 -18.80 -3.73 29.05
C ASP A 135 -17.95 -4.88 28.49
N ASN A 136 -18.50 -5.65 27.55
CA ASN A 136 -17.78 -6.70 26.85
C ASN A 136 -16.63 -6.15 26.00
N GLU A 137 -16.82 -5.02 25.32
CA GLU A 137 -15.76 -4.38 24.52
C GLU A 137 -14.63 -3.88 25.41
N LYS A 138 -14.96 -3.14 26.47
CA LYS A 138 -13.97 -2.66 27.46
C LYS A 138 -13.18 -3.83 28.03
N PHE A 139 -13.87 -4.91 28.40
CA PHE A 139 -13.27 -6.12 28.94
C PHE A 139 -12.28 -6.77 27.97
N VAL A 140 -12.65 -7.02 26.72
CA VAL A 140 -11.72 -7.69 25.80
C VAL A 140 -10.53 -6.81 25.41
N TYR A 141 -10.72 -5.48 25.33
CA TYR A 141 -9.61 -4.57 25.11
C TYR A 141 -8.69 -4.50 26.33
N SER A 142 -9.22 -4.53 27.57
CA SER A 142 -8.41 -4.42 28.79
C SER A 142 -7.57 -5.68 29.01
N VAL A 143 -8.17 -6.85 28.81
CA VAL A 143 -7.49 -8.14 28.88
C VAL A 143 -6.39 -8.21 27.81
N LEU A 144 -6.71 -7.88 26.56
CA LEU A 144 -5.70 -7.92 25.49
C LEU A 144 -4.55 -6.93 25.74
N GLY A 145 -4.87 -5.72 26.23
CA GLY A 145 -3.87 -4.71 26.58
C GLY A 145 -2.87 -5.23 27.61
N ALA A 146 -3.35 -5.84 28.70
CA ALA A 146 -2.49 -6.43 29.73
C ALA A 146 -1.62 -7.57 29.19
N LEU A 147 -2.19 -8.45 28.35
CA LEU A 147 -1.43 -9.55 27.75
C LEU A 147 -0.32 -9.07 26.81
N ILE A 148 -0.57 -8.01 26.05
CA ILE A 148 0.42 -7.39 25.16
C ILE A 148 1.56 -6.78 25.99
N GLU A 149 1.24 -6.02 27.03
CA GLU A 149 2.21 -5.37 27.91
C GLU A 149 3.08 -6.39 28.65
N ASN A 150 2.46 -7.44 29.19
CA ASN A 150 3.16 -8.51 29.89
C ASN A 150 3.83 -9.51 28.93
N LYS A 151 3.81 -9.28 27.62
CA LYS A 151 4.31 -10.21 26.57
C LYS A 151 3.88 -11.66 26.81
N THR A 152 2.67 -11.86 27.32
CA THR A 152 2.16 -13.17 27.74
C THR A 152 1.32 -13.76 26.61
N TYR A 153 1.78 -14.86 26.02
CA TYR A 153 1.14 -15.49 24.84
C TYR A 153 0.50 -16.81 25.23
N THR A 154 -0.81 -16.81 25.43
CA THR A 154 -1.59 -17.99 25.79
C THR A 154 -2.71 -18.26 24.79
N PHE A 155 -3.34 -19.44 24.90
CA PHE A 155 -4.46 -19.79 24.04
C PHE A 155 -5.71 -18.98 24.37
N GLU A 156 -5.90 -18.61 25.63
CA GLU A 156 -6.92 -17.65 26.08
C GLU A 156 -6.69 -16.28 25.45
N GLY A 157 -5.45 -15.81 25.42
CA GLY A 157 -5.09 -14.58 24.69
C GLY A 157 -5.41 -14.67 23.20
N TYR A 158 -5.18 -15.83 22.57
CA TYR A 158 -5.57 -16.06 21.18
C TYR A 158 -7.10 -15.95 21.01
N ILE A 159 -7.89 -16.50 21.92
CA ILE A 159 -9.36 -16.36 21.93
C ILE A 159 -9.78 -14.89 22.11
N ILE A 160 -9.19 -14.18 23.08
CA ILE A 160 -9.48 -12.75 23.31
C ILE A 160 -9.16 -11.93 22.05
N SER A 161 -8.01 -12.18 21.40
CA SER A 161 -7.64 -11.49 20.16
C SER A 161 -8.66 -11.72 19.03
N THR A 162 -9.29 -12.91 18.96
CA THR A 162 -10.38 -13.20 18.00
C THR A 162 -11.55 -12.24 18.20
N PHE A 163 -12.00 -12.04 19.44
CA PHE A 163 -13.13 -11.15 19.73
C PHE A 163 -12.78 -9.69 19.50
N VAL A 164 -11.58 -9.26 19.90
CA VAL A 164 -11.11 -7.90 19.64
C VAL A 164 -11.08 -7.61 18.14
N ILE A 165 -10.55 -8.53 17.32
CA ILE A 165 -10.54 -8.36 15.85
C ILE A 165 -11.96 -8.35 15.26
N LYS A 166 -12.87 -9.16 15.81
CA LYS A 166 -14.28 -9.15 15.37
C LYS A 166 -14.98 -7.83 15.66
N LEU A 167 -14.64 -7.17 16.78
CA LEU A 167 -15.16 -5.84 17.13
C LEU A 167 -14.51 -4.76 16.27
N ASN A 168 -13.19 -4.78 16.16
CA ASN A 168 -12.41 -3.80 15.42
C ASN A 168 -11.33 -4.48 14.59
N THR A 169 -11.68 -4.76 13.33
CA THR A 169 -10.76 -5.35 12.35
C THR A 169 -9.54 -4.49 12.06
N ALA A 170 -9.58 -3.18 12.36
CA ALA A 170 -8.46 -2.27 12.14
C ALA A 170 -7.45 -2.24 13.28
N TYR A 171 -7.74 -2.91 14.41
CA TYR A 171 -6.87 -2.87 15.58
C TYR A 171 -5.59 -3.71 15.37
N TYR A 172 -4.55 -3.04 14.88
CA TYR A 172 -3.27 -3.64 14.49
C TYR A 172 -2.61 -4.47 15.60
N SER A 173 -2.64 -3.97 16.85
CA SER A 173 -2.01 -4.64 17.99
C SER A 173 -2.61 -6.02 18.26
N ALA A 174 -3.92 -6.21 18.05
CA ALA A 174 -4.55 -7.51 18.16
C ALA A 174 -4.06 -8.50 17.09
N TRP A 175 -3.94 -8.06 15.84
CA TRP A 175 -3.38 -8.90 14.77
C TRP A 175 -1.94 -9.30 15.04
N MET A 176 -1.12 -8.36 15.53
CA MET A 176 0.26 -8.63 15.92
C MET A 176 0.36 -9.64 17.06
N TYR A 177 -0.40 -9.43 18.12
CA TYR A 177 -0.46 -10.36 19.25
C TYR A 177 -0.91 -11.75 18.78
N ARG A 178 -1.96 -11.82 17.96
CA ARG A 178 -2.48 -13.05 17.38
C ARG A 178 -1.44 -13.83 16.57
N ARG A 179 -0.64 -13.15 15.73
CA ARG A 179 0.48 -13.77 15.00
C ARG A 179 1.51 -14.42 15.93
N LYS A 180 1.80 -13.78 17.06
CA LYS A 180 2.73 -14.32 18.06
C LYS A 180 2.16 -15.55 18.75
N CYS A 181 0.86 -15.55 19.11
CA CYS A 181 0.18 -16.73 19.63
C CYS A 181 0.22 -17.91 18.64
N LEU A 182 -0.13 -17.67 17.37
CA LEU A 182 -0.10 -18.71 16.32
C LEU A 182 1.27 -19.41 16.24
N LYS A 183 2.36 -18.64 16.28
CA LYS A 183 3.73 -19.16 16.25
C LYS A 183 4.11 -19.91 17.54
N LYS A 184 3.99 -19.25 18.70
CA LYS A 184 4.48 -19.79 19.99
C LYS A 184 3.72 -21.05 20.42
N LEU A 185 2.42 -21.08 20.16
CA LEU A 185 1.54 -22.19 20.51
C LEU A 185 1.40 -23.22 19.38
N LYS A 186 2.10 -23.02 18.24
CA LYS A 186 2.08 -23.89 17.06
C LYS A 186 0.66 -24.22 16.56
N LEU A 187 -0.22 -23.23 16.57
CA LEU A 187 -1.64 -23.40 16.19
C LEU A 187 -1.79 -23.72 14.70
N ASN A 188 -2.97 -24.26 14.35
CA ASN A 188 -3.30 -24.65 12.99
C ASN A 188 -3.46 -23.44 12.05
N PHE A 189 -2.53 -23.29 11.10
CA PHE A 189 -2.52 -22.17 10.16
C PHE A 189 -3.63 -22.25 9.10
N LEU A 190 -4.09 -23.47 8.75
CA LEU A 190 -5.21 -23.63 7.82
C LEU A 190 -6.52 -23.19 8.46
N ASN A 191 -6.72 -23.52 9.74
CA ASN A 191 -7.85 -23.02 10.52
C ASN A 191 -7.82 -21.49 10.61
N GLU A 192 -6.64 -20.89 10.76
CA GLU A 192 -6.48 -19.43 10.79
C GLU A 192 -6.82 -18.77 9.43
N LEU A 193 -6.59 -19.44 8.30
CA LEU A 193 -7.03 -18.92 7.00
C LEU A 193 -8.55 -18.79 6.93
N LYS A 194 -9.28 -19.72 7.55
CA LYS A 194 -10.75 -19.66 7.66
C LYS A 194 -11.20 -18.45 8.43
N PHE A 195 -10.56 -18.19 9.58
CA PHE A 195 -10.82 -16.97 10.37
C PHE A 195 -10.55 -15.71 9.57
N THR A 196 -9.40 -15.64 8.92
CA THR A 196 -9.01 -14.45 8.16
C THR A 196 -9.96 -14.22 6.99
N ARG A 197 -10.41 -15.29 6.31
CA ARG A 197 -11.43 -15.23 5.25
C ARG A 197 -12.76 -14.72 5.79
N TYR A 198 -13.23 -15.27 6.90
CA TYR A 198 -14.46 -14.82 7.56
C TYR A 198 -14.39 -13.31 7.88
N ILE A 199 -13.27 -12.83 8.41
CA ILE A 199 -13.10 -11.40 8.71
C ILE A 199 -13.07 -10.55 7.43
N ILE A 200 -12.38 -10.97 6.38
CA ILE A 200 -12.37 -10.26 5.08
C ILE A 200 -13.79 -10.21 4.47
N CYS A 201 -14.56 -11.30 4.56
CA CYS A 201 -15.94 -11.31 4.09
C CYS A 201 -16.83 -10.33 4.86
N LYS A 202 -16.54 -10.09 6.15
CA LYS A 202 -17.27 -9.11 6.99
C LYS A 202 -16.81 -7.68 6.76
N ASN A 203 -15.50 -7.46 6.54
CA ASN A 203 -14.94 -6.16 6.24
C ASN A 203 -13.80 -6.25 5.22
N ILE A 204 -14.17 -6.25 3.94
CA ILE A 204 -13.22 -6.36 2.82
C ILE A 204 -12.28 -5.16 2.70
N LYS A 205 -12.60 -4.04 3.37
CA LYS A 205 -11.77 -2.83 3.39
C LYS A 205 -10.74 -2.84 4.51
N SER A 206 -10.76 -3.83 5.42
CA SER A 206 -9.80 -3.94 6.52
C SER A 206 -8.38 -4.24 6.00
N PHE A 207 -7.52 -3.24 6.07
CA PHE A 207 -6.11 -3.38 5.67
C PHE A 207 -5.39 -4.49 6.45
N GLN A 208 -5.58 -4.54 7.76
CA GLN A 208 -4.91 -5.45 8.66
C GLN A 208 -5.29 -6.91 8.40
N SER A 209 -6.54 -7.17 7.99
CA SER A 209 -7.02 -8.50 7.63
C SER A 209 -6.31 -9.03 6.38
N TRP A 210 -6.16 -8.20 5.35
CA TRP A 210 -5.41 -8.54 4.14
C TRP A 210 -3.92 -8.73 4.41
N PHE A 211 -3.34 -7.84 5.23
CA PHE A 211 -1.94 -7.94 5.63
C PHE A 211 -1.66 -9.23 6.41
N HIS A 212 -2.57 -9.61 7.31
CA HIS A 212 -2.49 -10.89 8.02
C HIS A 212 -2.64 -12.09 7.09
N ARG A 213 -3.57 -12.05 6.12
CA ARG A 213 -3.72 -13.11 5.11
C ARG A 213 -2.45 -13.32 4.30
N ARG A 214 -1.83 -12.22 3.83
CA ARG A 214 -0.56 -12.24 3.10
C ARG A 214 0.55 -12.89 3.93
N TRP A 215 0.73 -12.44 5.17
CA TRP A 215 1.68 -13.03 6.11
C TRP A 215 1.44 -14.54 6.29
N LEU A 216 0.19 -14.95 6.47
CA LEU A 216 -0.19 -16.33 6.73
C LEU A 216 0.10 -17.25 5.52
N VAL A 217 -0.25 -16.82 4.31
CA VAL A 217 0.06 -17.55 3.07
C VAL A 217 1.57 -17.72 2.90
N GLU A 218 2.36 -16.66 3.11
CA GLU A 218 3.82 -16.76 3.07
C GLU A 218 4.36 -17.72 4.12
N TYR A 219 3.83 -17.63 5.34
CA TYR A 219 4.28 -18.45 6.46
C TYR A 219 3.99 -19.93 6.21
N ILE A 220 2.78 -20.28 5.76
CA ILE A 220 2.38 -21.66 5.43
C ILE A 220 3.31 -22.27 4.37
N CYS A 221 3.60 -21.53 3.31
CA CYS A 221 4.52 -21.96 2.25
C CYS A 221 5.93 -22.21 2.81
N LYS A 222 6.49 -21.27 3.57
CA LYS A 222 7.82 -21.40 4.19
C LYS A 222 7.88 -22.57 5.19
N TYR A 223 6.85 -22.72 6.02
CA TYR A 223 6.75 -23.78 7.03
C TYR A 223 6.75 -25.18 6.39
N ASN A 224 5.96 -25.38 5.32
CA ASN A 224 5.91 -26.65 4.61
C ASN A 224 7.22 -26.98 3.86
N ILE A 225 7.95 -25.97 3.38
CA ILE A 225 9.29 -26.17 2.79
C ILE A 225 10.27 -26.65 3.86
N LYS A 226 10.31 -26.01 5.04
CA LYS A 226 11.19 -26.42 6.15
C LYS A 226 10.92 -27.85 6.61
N LYS A 227 9.64 -28.24 6.77
CA LYS A 227 9.25 -29.59 7.17
C LYS A 227 9.73 -30.65 6.17
N LYS A 228 9.57 -30.40 4.86
CA LYS A 228 10.08 -31.30 3.80
C LYS A 228 11.60 -31.43 3.78
N ILE A 229 12.35 -30.40 4.16
CA ILE A 229 13.82 -30.47 4.23
C ILE A 229 14.25 -31.31 5.45
N GLY A 230 13.60 -31.10 6.61
CA GLY A 230 13.81 -31.92 7.80
C GLY A 230 13.47 -33.41 7.60
N ASP A 231 12.42 -33.70 6.82
CA ASP A 231 12.03 -35.07 6.48
C ASP A 231 12.95 -35.73 5.42
N LYS A 232 13.63 -34.92 4.58
CA LYS A 232 14.59 -35.42 3.57
C LYS A 232 15.96 -35.77 4.14
N THR A 233 16.35 -35.17 5.27
CA THR A 233 17.55 -35.59 6.01
C THR A 233 17.39 -36.95 6.69
N SER A 234 16.16 -37.48 6.77
CA SER A 234 15.86 -38.81 7.32
C SER A 234 15.45 -39.85 6.26
N ASN A 235 15.11 -39.47 5.02
CA ASN A 235 14.83 -40.42 3.94
C ASN A 235 15.24 -39.89 2.55
N LYS A 236 16.28 -40.49 1.94
CA LYS A 236 16.61 -40.32 0.53
C LYS A 236 15.61 -41.10 -0.31
N HIS A 237 14.60 -40.45 -0.89
CA HIS A 237 14.12 -40.67 -2.27
C HIS A 237 12.95 -39.71 -2.62
N SER A 238 12.86 -39.37 -3.91
CA SER A 238 11.89 -38.50 -4.61
C SER A 238 12.20 -36.98 -4.66
N THR A 239 12.84 -36.61 -5.76
CA THR A 239 12.92 -35.26 -6.33
C THR A 239 11.82 -35.13 -7.39
N ASP A 240 11.05 -34.03 -7.38
CA ASP A 240 10.61 -33.32 -8.62
C ASP A 240 9.60 -32.15 -8.43
N ASP A 241 9.18 -31.77 -7.22
CA ASP A 241 8.06 -30.81 -7.08
C ASP A 241 8.38 -29.34 -6.76
N PHE A 242 9.65 -28.88 -6.73
CA PHE A 242 9.95 -27.51 -6.31
C PHE A 242 10.94 -26.75 -7.20
N ASN A 243 10.40 -25.92 -8.09
CA ASN A 243 11.11 -24.88 -8.85
C ASN A 243 10.39 -23.52 -8.74
N ILE A 244 9.94 -23.16 -7.54
CA ILE A 244 9.27 -21.86 -7.28
C ILE A 244 10.26 -20.79 -6.77
N PHE A 245 11.44 -21.17 -6.27
CA PHE A 245 12.41 -20.23 -5.67
C PHE A 245 13.81 -20.36 -6.29
N HIS A 246 13.96 -20.03 -7.58
CA HIS A 246 15.26 -19.67 -8.15
C HIS A 246 15.10 -18.75 -9.36
N LYS A 247 15.31 -17.44 -9.15
CA LYS A 247 16.16 -16.52 -9.95
C LYS A 247 15.76 -15.05 -9.75
N ASN A 248 16.63 -14.30 -9.07
CA ASN A 248 16.93 -12.91 -9.41
C ASN A 248 18.45 -12.73 -9.35
N LYS A 249 19.10 -12.93 -10.50
CA LYS A 249 20.42 -12.36 -10.82
C LYS A 249 20.56 -12.39 -12.34
N HIS A 250 20.35 -11.25 -12.98
CA HIS A 250 20.88 -10.98 -14.31
C HIS A 250 22.15 -10.17 -14.11
N ILE A 251 23.30 -10.83 -14.21
CA ILE A 251 24.53 -10.17 -14.67
C ILE A 251 24.88 -10.91 -15.96
N GLN A 252 24.90 -10.15 -17.05
CA GLN A 252 25.45 -10.58 -18.33
C GLN A 252 26.95 -10.76 -18.16
N THR A 253 27.48 -11.93 -18.50
CA THR A 253 28.84 -12.02 -19.04
C THR A 253 28.83 -13.01 -20.19
N HIS A 254 29.33 -12.52 -21.32
CA HIS A 254 29.69 -13.30 -22.49
C HIS A 254 30.76 -14.34 -22.11
N THR A 255 30.69 -15.54 -22.69
CA THR A 255 31.88 -16.35 -22.88
C THR A 255 31.92 -16.92 -24.29
N TYR A 256 33.00 -16.54 -24.99
CA TYR A 256 33.55 -17.20 -26.15
C TYR A 256 34.32 -18.46 -25.73
N ASN A 257 34.55 -19.34 -26.71
CA ASN A 257 35.10 -20.69 -26.63
C ASN A 257 36.53 -20.83 -26.05
N GLY A 258 36.77 -22.00 -25.42
CA GLY A 258 37.91 -22.87 -25.70
C GLY A 258 39.16 -22.79 -24.80
N ILE A 259 39.51 -23.91 -24.15
CA ILE A 259 40.81 -24.62 -24.16
C ILE A 259 40.96 -25.53 -22.92
N ASN A 260 41.60 -26.69 -23.14
CA ASN A 260 41.80 -27.85 -22.27
C ASN A 260 42.87 -27.69 -21.18
N ASN A 261 42.71 -28.52 -20.13
CA ASN A 261 43.69 -29.22 -19.28
C ASN A 261 45.11 -28.66 -19.07
N SER A 262 45.45 -28.33 -17.82
CA SER A 262 46.44 -29.05 -17.00
C SER A 262 46.57 -28.44 -15.59
N ASP A 263 47.08 -29.23 -14.66
CA ASP A 263 47.75 -28.83 -13.42
C ASP A 263 46.90 -28.66 -12.14
N ILE A 264 46.80 -29.83 -11.50
CA ILE A 264 46.68 -30.08 -10.08
C ILE A 264 47.89 -29.48 -9.36
N GLU A 265 47.68 -28.47 -8.52
CA GLU A 265 48.34 -28.26 -7.21
C GLU A 265 47.96 -26.89 -6.65
N GLU A 266 46.84 -26.82 -5.91
CA GLU A 266 46.59 -25.85 -4.83
C GLU A 266 45.16 -26.08 -4.26
N ASN A 267 44.98 -27.22 -3.57
CA ASN A 267 43.69 -27.59 -2.96
C ASN A 267 43.82 -27.89 -1.47
N LYS A 268 44.49 -26.99 -0.72
CA LYS A 268 44.44 -27.00 0.76
C LYS A 268 44.16 -25.65 1.44
N THR A 269 43.84 -24.59 0.68
CA THR A 269 43.47 -23.26 1.24
C THR A 269 42.19 -22.65 0.64
N LYS A 270 41.35 -23.48 0.00
CA LYS A 270 39.99 -23.10 -0.47
C LYS A 270 38.84 -23.64 0.40
N VAL A 271 39.13 -24.47 1.41
CA VAL A 271 38.09 -25.04 2.30
C VAL A 271 37.65 -24.06 3.41
N ASP A 272 38.50 -23.09 3.78
CA ASP A 272 38.16 -22.09 4.82
C ASP A 272 37.73 -20.70 4.30
N LYS A 273 37.73 -20.48 2.97
CA LYS A 273 37.17 -19.27 2.33
C LYS A 273 35.86 -19.49 1.56
N LEU A 274 35.34 -20.72 1.52
CA LEU A 274 34.04 -21.06 0.93
C LEU A 274 32.92 -21.27 1.97
N LYS A 275 33.16 -20.99 3.26
CA LYS A 275 32.15 -20.99 4.33
C LYS A 275 31.52 -19.61 4.59
N LYS A 276 31.81 -18.57 3.80
CA LYS A 276 31.37 -17.18 4.07
C LYS A 276 30.34 -16.59 3.10
N ASN A 277 29.72 -17.40 2.24
CA ASN A 277 28.64 -16.95 1.33
C ASN A 277 27.35 -17.80 1.49
N ASN A 278 26.95 -18.07 2.73
CA ASN A 278 25.58 -18.48 3.02
C ASN A 278 24.75 -17.20 3.16
N PHE A 279 23.90 -16.92 2.17
CA PHE A 279 22.89 -15.86 2.26
C PHE A 279 21.70 -16.39 3.08
N PHE A 280 21.96 -16.55 4.37
CA PHE A 280 20.98 -16.63 5.45
C PHE A 280 21.55 -15.74 6.55
N ASP A 281 21.35 -14.43 6.41
CA ASP A 281 21.35 -13.59 7.61
C ASP A 281 20.03 -13.87 8.32
N GLU A 282 20.14 -14.30 9.58
CA GLU A 282 19.04 -14.60 10.49
C GLU A 282 18.26 -13.36 10.93
N ASP A 283 18.65 -12.16 10.51
CA ASP A 283 18.11 -10.89 11.01
C ASP A 283 17.40 -10.09 9.90
N ASN A 284 16.16 -10.47 9.58
CA ASN A 284 15.20 -9.55 8.95
C ASN A 284 13.77 -10.10 9.05
N PHE A 285 13.26 -10.20 10.27
CA PHE A 285 11.88 -10.59 10.54
C PHE A 285 10.90 -9.42 10.49
N SER A 286 11.13 -8.39 9.68
CA SER A 286 10.02 -7.57 9.21
C SER A 286 10.37 -6.69 8.02
N ASP A 287 10.10 -7.20 6.83
CA ASP A 287 9.99 -6.31 5.68
C ASP A 287 8.59 -5.63 5.69
N TYR A 288 8.34 -4.80 6.72
CA TYR A 288 7.17 -3.91 6.81
C TYR A 288 7.20 -2.80 5.75
N ARG A 289 8.35 -2.59 5.07
CA ARG A 289 8.53 -1.47 4.12
C ARG A 289 7.97 -1.75 2.73
N ASN A 290 7.90 -3.01 2.31
CA ASN A 290 7.41 -3.37 0.97
C ASN A 290 5.88 -3.32 0.79
N PHE A 291 5.14 -2.63 1.68
CA PHE A 291 3.71 -2.39 1.54
C PHE A 291 3.35 -0.92 1.20
N ILE A 292 4.26 0.03 1.36
CA ILE A 292 4.04 1.36 0.80
C ILE A 292 4.40 1.29 -0.69
N SER A 293 3.38 1.44 -1.54
CA SER A 293 3.59 1.80 -2.94
C SER A 293 4.50 3.01 -2.95
N SER A 294 5.64 2.91 -3.60
CA SER A 294 6.43 4.08 -4.00
C SER A 294 5.60 4.86 -5.03
N ASP A 295 4.61 5.61 -4.53
CA ASP A 295 3.96 6.71 -5.22
C ASP A 295 4.30 8.00 -4.47
N GLU A 296 5.60 8.26 -4.35
CA GLU A 296 6.17 9.61 -4.38
C GLU A 296 7.45 9.52 -5.21
N ASN A 297 7.26 9.48 -6.52
CA ASN A 297 8.18 10.09 -7.46
C ASN A 297 7.32 10.97 -8.38
N GLU A 298 6.90 12.10 -7.82
CA GLU A 298 6.82 13.32 -8.62
C GLU A 298 8.23 13.58 -9.16
N ASN A 299 8.45 13.11 -10.39
CA ASN A 299 9.33 13.66 -11.41
C ASN A 299 9.29 12.72 -12.62
N ALA A 300 8.11 12.65 -13.22
CA ALA A 300 7.93 12.19 -14.60
C ALA A 300 7.80 13.42 -15.53
N SER A 301 8.72 14.35 -15.38
CA SER A 301 9.05 15.42 -16.32
C SER A 301 10.56 15.56 -16.25
N ASP A 302 11.25 14.94 -17.19
CA ASP A 302 12.64 15.24 -17.63
C ASP A 302 13.23 14.03 -18.35
N PHE A 303 12.65 13.70 -19.51
CA PHE A 303 13.35 12.88 -20.51
C PHE A 303 12.98 13.33 -21.92
N PHE A 304 13.06 14.64 -22.17
CA PHE A 304 13.26 15.24 -23.50
C PHE A 304 13.95 16.60 -23.33
N ASN A 305 15.28 16.64 -23.43
CA ASN A 305 16.00 17.58 -24.30
C ASN A 305 17.51 17.29 -24.27
N SER A 306 18.08 17.14 -25.46
CA SER A 306 19.52 17.15 -25.72
C SER A 306 19.84 18.36 -26.60
N GLY A 307 20.98 19.00 -26.32
CA GLY A 307 21.54 20.16 -27.02
C GLY A 307 21.70 21.29 -26.00
N GLY A 308 22.89 21.67 -25.53
CA GLY A 308 24.14 21.88 -26.24
C GLY A 308 24.53 23.32 -25.96
N GLY A 309 25.63 23.57 -25.24
CA GLY A 309 26.06 24.92 -24.87
C GLY A 309 27.02 24.92 -23.71
N GLU A 310 28.31 25.01 -24.03
CA GLU A 310 29.44 25.25 -23.14
C GLU A 310 29.16 26.39 -22.15
N TYR A 311 29.64 26.30 -20.91
CA TYR A 311 30.60 27.27 -20.35
C TYR A 311 31.30 26.67 -19.12
N LYS A 312 32.62 26.70 -19.22
CA LYS A 312 33.62 26.27 -18.25
C LYS A 312 33.47 26.98 -16.90
N LEU A 313 33.71 26.27 -15.81
CA LEU A 313 34.59 26.78 -14.76
C LEU A 313 35.50 25.66 -14.26
N GLU A 314 36.80 25.90 -14.43
CA GLU A 314 37.93 25.04 -14.13
C GLU A 314 38.23 24.97 -12.63
N ASN A 315 38.69 23.82 -12.15
CA ASN A 315 40.06 23.60 -11.62
C ASN A 315 40.13 22.22 -10.96
N LYS A 316 40.85 21.26 -11.57
CA LYS A 316 42.20 20.79 -11.15
C LYS A 316 42.26 20.47 -9.65
N ILE A 317 42.53 19.24 -9.23
CA ILE A 317 43.87 18.66 -9.16
C ILE A 317 43.78 17.12 -9.03
N ASN A 318 44.67 16.43 -9.76
CA ASN A 318 45.01 15.01 -9.61
C ASN A 318 46.07 14.80 -8.51
N ASP A 319 45.98 13.63 -7.89
CA ASP A 319 47.05 12.75 -7.39
C ASP A 319 47.96 13.14 -6.21
N SER A 320 47.97 12.19 -5.26
CA SER A 320 49.13 11.57 -4.60
C SER A 320 49.38 11.82 -3.10
N VAL A 321 49.15 10.73 -2.35
CA VAL A 321 49.91 10.18 -1.21
C VAL A 321 50.12 11.04 0.04
N GLY A 322 49.56 10.57 1.16
CA GLY A 322 49.99 10.91 2.51
C GLY A 322 49.25 10.10 3.59
N ASN A 323 49.91 9.07 4.12
CA ASN A 323 49.45 8.28 5.26
C ASN A 323 49.17 9.17 6.50
N GLY A 324 47.98 9.05 7.08
CA GLY A 324 47.65 9.59 8.40
C GLY A 324 46.47 8.84 9.01
N ARG A 325 46.75 7.90 9.91
CA ARG A 325 45.76 7.23 10.76
C ARG A 325 45.10 8.27 11.68
N TYR A 326 43.78 8.39 11.70
CA TYR A 326 42.99 8.68 12.92
C TYR A 326 41.55 8.17 12.77
N ASN A 327 41.04 7.62 13.87
CA ASN A 327 39.84 6.79 14.02
C ASN A 327 38.53 7.44 13.55
N VAL A 328 37.70 6.68 12.83
CA VAL A 328 36.26 6.97 12.66
C VAL A 328 35.51 6.17 13.72
N GLY A 329 34.93 6.88 14.69
CA GLY A 329 33.97 6.33 15.63
C GLY A 329 32.69 5.93 14.90
N ASN A 330 32.17 4.76 15.28
CA ASN A 330 30.82 4.33 14.96
C ASN A 330 29.82 5.31 15.59
N ASP A 331 28.92 5.85 14.79
CA ASP A 331 27.59 6.25 15.23
C ASP A 331 26.61 5.96 14.09
N SER A 332 26.08 4.74 14.11
CA SER A 332 24.85 4.39 13.41
C SER A 332 23.74 4.39 14.45
N ASP A 333 22.94 5.44 14.52
CA ASP A 333 21.69 5.40 15.24
C ASP A 333 20.64 6.32 14.63
N SER A 334 19.40 5.84 14.73
CA SER A 334 18.15 6.60 14.65
C SER A 334 17.54 6.86 13.27
N TYR A 335 16.92 5.82 12.69
CA TYR A 335 15.57 5.93 12.05
C TYR A 335 14.78 4.61 12.11
N ASP A 336 14.78 3.94 13.28
CA ASP A 336 14.04 2.68 13.53
C ASP A 336 12.75 2.89 14.36
N ASN A 337 12.15 4.07 14.31
CA ASN A 337 10.95 4.40 15.08
C ASN A 337 9.63 4.19 14.31
N PHE A 338 9.32 2.94 13.97
CA PHE A 338 7.92 2.50 13.87
C PHE A 338 7.66 1.44 14.95
N ILE A 339 6.85 1.81 15.94
CA ILE A 339 6.68 1.13 17.23
C ILE A 339 6.28 -0.36 17.03
N SER A 340 7.28 -1.24 17.11
CA SER A 340 7.13 -2.64 17.48
C SER A 340 7.78 -2.81 18.85
N ASN A 341 6.98 -3.00 19.91
CA ASN A 341 7.51 -3.22 21.27
C ASN A 341 8.15 -4.61 21.48
N CYS A 342 8.63 -5.27 20.42
CA CYS A 342 9.21 -6.62 20.49
C CYS A 342 10.30 -6.85 19.43
N GLU A 343 11.40 -7.43 19.89
CA GLU A 343 12.60 -7.85 19.14
C GLU A 343 12.50 -9.32 18.71
N ASP A 344 13.33 -9.73 17.74
CA ASP A 344 13.35 -11.11 17.21
C ASP A 344 13.74 -12.17 18.27
N LYS A 345 14.44 -11.76 19.33
CA LYS A 345 14.76 -12.59 20.50
C LYS A 345 13.52 -13.04 21.29
N ASP A 346 12.38 -12.36 21.14
CA ASP A 346 11.11 -12.76 21.78
C ASP A 346 10.53 -14.08 21.21
N PHE A 347 11.12 -14.63 20.13
CA PHE A 347 10.65 -15.84 19.42
C PHE A 347 11.48 -17.11 19.69
N GLU A 348 12.56 -17.03 20.47
CA GLU A 348 13.43 -18.17 20.82
C GLU A 348 12.97 -18.97 22.06
N GLY A 349 11.79 -18.65 22.59
CA GLY A 349 11.22 -19.33 23.75
C GLY A 349 10.79 -20.78 23.45
N VAL A 350 10.96 -21.65 24.44
CA VAL A 350 10.46 -23.04 24.48
C VAL A 350 8.97 -23.06 24.08
N PRO A 351 8.51 -24.01 23.24
CA PRO A 351 7.10 -24.12 22.92
C PRO A 351 6.28 -24.27 24.20
N ASN A 352 5.41 -23.30 24.49
CA ASN A 352 4.46 -23.40 25.58
C ASN A 352 3.41 -24.44 25.19
N ASN A 353 3.42 -25.60 25.84
CA ASN A 353 2.31 -26.55 25.75
C ASN A 353 1.03 -25.87 26.25
N ILE A 354 -0.06 -26.01 25.48
CA ILE A 354 -1.36 -25.47 25.87
C ILE A 354 -1.88 -26.31 27.05
N ASN A 355 -1.98 -25.70 28.22
CA ASN A 355 -2.56 -26.36 29.39
C ASN A 355 -4.08 -26.29 29.31
N ILE A 356 -4.72 -27.42 29.02
CA ILE A 356 -6.17 -27.51 28.87
C ILE A 356 -6.79 -27.77 30.25
N ASN A 357 -7.28 -26.70 30.88
CA ASN A 357 -8.11 -26.81 32.09
C ASN A 357 -9.59 -27.07 31.73
N GLU A 358 -10.41 -27.40 32.73
CA GLU A 358 -11.83 -27.73 32.55
C GLU A 358 -12.61 -26.60 31.83
N GLN A 359 -12.35 -25.35 32.19
CA GLN A 359 -13.02 -24.19 31.60
C GLN A 359 -12.66 -23.99 30.13
N LEU A 360 -11.39 -24.17 29.79
CA LEU A 360 -10.93 -24.13 28.41
C LEU A 360 -11.51 -25.30 27.60
N GLN A 361 -11.58 -26.50 28.19
CA GLN A 361 -12.20 -27.66 27.56
C GLN A 361 -13.68 -27.38 27.20
N CYS A 362 -14.45 -26.74 28.08
CA CYS A 362 -15.82 -26.32 27.76
C CYS A 362 -15.90 -25.37 26.54
N ILE A 363 -14.93 -24.46 26.39
CA ILE A 363 -14.86 -23.56 25.22
C ILE A 363 -14.53 -24.37 23.95
N LEU A 364 -13.60 -25.32 24.04
CA LEU A 364 -13.23 -26.16 22.91
C LEU A 364 -14.40 -27.04 22.45
N ASP A 365 -15.18 -27.59 23.38
CA ASP A 365 -16.32 -28.44 23.03
C ASP A 365 -17.51 -27.65 22.49
N SER A 366 -17.67 -26.39 22.90
CA SER A 366 -18.70 -25.49 22.36
C SER A 366 -18.31 -24.79 21.05
N CYS A 367 -17.01 -24.70 20.73
CA CYS A 367 -16.52 -23.97 19.56
C CYS A 367 -15.55 -24.80 18.71
N SER A 368 -16.07 -25.35 17.61
CA SER A 368 -15.29 -26.15 16.66
C SER A 368 -14.11 -25.40 16.06
N PHE A 369 -14.22 -24.08 15.87
CA PHE A 369 -13.11 -23.24 15.41
C PHE A 369 -11.92 -23.27 16.37
N PHE A 370 -12.15 -23.06 17.67
CA PHE A 370 -11.07 -23.10 18.66
C PHE A 370 -10.55 -24.52 18.87
N LYS A 371 -11.42 -25.53 18.83
CA LYS A 371 -11.01 -26.95 18.83
C LYS A 371 -10.07 -27.29 17.67
N ASN A 372 -10.38 -26.80 16.48
CA ASN A 372 -9.56 -27.01 15.29
C ASN A 372 -8.25 -26.19 15.31
N ALA A 373 -8.20 -25.08 16.06
CA ALA A 373 -6.99 -24.26 16.17
C ALA A 373 -5.83 -24.98 16.87
N ILE A 374 -6.12 -25.93 17.76
CA ILE A 374 -5.10 -26.69 18.53
C ILE A 374 -4.61 -27.92 17.74
N LYS A 375 -5.34 -28.36 16.71
CA LYS A 375 -4.95 -29.51 15.90
C LYS A 375 -3.61 -29.28 15.20
N GLU A 376 -2.86 -30.36 15.00
CA GLU A 376 -1.57 -30.28 14.31
C GLU A 376 -1.69 -29.72 12.89
N ASN A 377 -0.62 -29.07 12.44
CA ASN A 377 -0.52 -28.56 11.07
C ASN A 377 -0.26 -29.71 10.09
N GLU A 378 -1.25 -29.98 9.24
CA GLU A 378 -1.19 -30.98 8.17
C GLU A 378 -0.16 -30.61 7.09
N THR A 379 0.39 -31.62 6.42
CA THR A 379 1.24 -31.43 5.24
C THR A 379 0.36 -31.14 4.03
N ILE A 380 0.60 -30.02 3.34
CA ILE A 380 -0.23 -29.61 2.20
C ILE A 380 0.53 -29.68 0.88
N ASN A 381 -0.21 -29.91 -0.21
CA ASN A 381 0.30 -29.64 -1.56
C ASN A 381 0.28 -28.13 -1.81
N ILE A 382 1.47 -27.51 -1.77
CA ILE A 382 1.63 -26.06 -1.91
C ILE A 382 1.07 -25.54 -3.25
N ASN A 383 1.19 -26.30 -4.34
CA ASN A 383 0.67 -25.84 -5.63
C ASN A 383 -0.87 -25.82 -5.64
N LYS A 384 -1.51 -26.85 -5.09
CA LYS A 384 -2.97 -26.88 -4.92
C LYS A 384 -3.44 -25.75 -4.02
N PHE A 385 -2.76 -25.56 -2.88
CA PHE A 385 -3.04 -24.50 -1.92
C PHE A 385 -2.98 -23.09 -2.55
N LEU A 386 -1.92 -22.79 -3.30
CA LEU A 386 -1.77 -21.49 -3.98
C LEU A 386 -2.82 -21.27 -5.07
N TYR A 387 -3.24 -22.34 -5.75
CA TYR A 387 -4.34 -22.25 -6.71
C TYR A 387 -5.67 -21.94 -6.03
N GLU A 388 -5.99 -22.64 -4.94
CA GLU A 388 -7.19 -22.34 -4.15
C GLU A 388 -7.15 -20.91 -3.62
N GLU A 389 -6.00 -20.44 -3.10
CA GLU A 389 -5.83 -19.06 -2.64
C GLU A 389 -6.13 -18.05 -3.76
N LEU A 390 -5.65 -18.29 -4.97
CA LEU A 390 -5.98 -17.45 -6.13
C LEU A 390 -7.49 -17.44 -6.39
N LEU A 391 -8.15 -18.59 -6.33
CA LEU A 391 -9.60 -18.66 -6.56
C LEU A 391 -10.40 -17.96 -5.45
N TYR A 392 -9.95 -18.01 -4.19
CA TYR A 392 -10.56 -17.21 -3.12
C TYR A 392 -10.43 -15.71 -3.38
N THR A 393 -9.28 -15.23 -3.86
CA THR A 393 -9.14 -13.82 -4.24
C THR A 393 -10.09 -13.40 -5.37
N ASN A 394 -10.45 -14.34 -6.24
CA ASN A 394 -11.45 -14.07 -7.27
C ASN A 394 -12.83 -13.90 -6.64
N CYS A 395 -13.19 -14.74 -5.68
CA CYS A 395 -14.42 -14.57 -4.89
C CYS A 395 -14.43 -13.21 -4.16
N ASP A 396 -13.33 -12.79 -3.55
CA ASP A 396 -13.24 -11.49 -2.88
C ASP A 396 -13.48 -10.31 -3.86
N ILE A 397 -12.97 -10.39 -5.08
CA ILE A 397 -13.21 -9.39 -6.15
C ILE A 397 -14.66 -9.43 -6.65
N PHE A 398 -15.36 -10.56 -6.57
CA PHE A 398 -16.80 -10.60 -6.86
C PHE A 398 -17.63 -9.87 -5.80
N ILE A 399 -17.18 -9.80 -4.54
CA ILE A 399 -17.82 -9.00 -3.50
C ILE A 399 -17.70 -7.51 -3.82
N ASP A 400 -16.48 -7.05 -4.11
CA ASP A 400 -16.20 -5.66 -4.49
C ASP A 400 -15.17 -5.62 -5.62
N SER A 401 -15.67 -5.41 -6.83
CA SER A 401 -14.88 -5.45 -8.06
C SER A 401 -13.85 -4.32 -8.20
N LYS A 402 -13.88 -3.32 -7.31
CA LYS A 402 -12.96 -2.19 -7.28
C LYS A 402 -12.16 -2.15 -5.96
N ASN A 403 -12.26 -3.20 -5.14
CA ASN A 403 -11.53 -3.27 -3.89
C ASN A 403 -10.01 -3.32 -4.12
N TYR A 404 -9.31 -2.25 -3.71
CA TYR A 404 -7.87 -2.13 -3.89
C TYR A 404 -7.09 -3.26 -3.22
N ASN A 405 -7.43 -3.61 -1.98
CA ASN A 405 -6.72 -4.64 -1.22
C ASN A 405 -6.83 -6.03 -1.89
N SER A 406 -8.00 -6.36 -2.44
CA SER A 406 -8.25 -7.62 -3.14
C SER A 406 -7.39 -7.73 -4.39
N TRP A 407 -7.37 -6.68 -5.22
CA TRP A 407 -6.53 -6.63 -6.41
C TRP A 407 -5.04 -6.65 -6.06
N ALA A 408 -4.61 -5.91 -5.03
CA ALA A 408 -3.23 -5.88 -4.56
C ALA A 408 -2.76 -7.25 -4.02
N HIS A 409 -3.59 -7.94 -3.25
CA HIS A 409 -3.29 -9.28 -2.76
C HIS A 409 -3.23 -10.29 -3.91
N LYS A 410 -4.15 -10.20 -4.88
CA LYS A 410 -4.15 -11.06 -6.07
C LYS A 410 -2.91 -10.88 -6.94
N THR A 411 -2.49 -9.64 -7.22
CA THR A 411 -1.26 -9.38 -8.00
C THR A 411 -0.01 -9.80 -7.24
N TRP A 412 0.05 -9.53 -5.94
CA TRP A 412 1.11 -10.01 -5.07
C TRP A 412 1.23 -11.54 -5.10
N LEU A 413 0.12 -12.27 -4.94
CA LEU A 413 0.12 -13.73 -4.92
C LEU A 413 0.70 -14.31 -6.23
N ILE A 414 0.26 -13.77 -7.36
CA ILE A 414 0.74 -14.19 -8.69
C ILE A 414 2.24 -13.93 -8.84
N ASP A 415 2.72 -12.76 -8.39
CA ASP A 415 4.11 -12.37 -8.56
C ASP A 415 5.05 -13.11 -7.59
N LYS A 416 4.73 -13.05 -6.30
CA LYS A 416 5.52 -13.64 -5.21
C LYS A 416 5.81 -15.12 -5.42
N PHE A 417 4.81 -15.86 -5.89
CA PHE A 417 4.91 -17.30 -6.13
C PHE A 417 5.06 -17.66 -7.61
N SER A 418 5.21 -16.66 -8.49
CA SER A 418 5.41 -16.86 -9.93
C SER A 418 4.39 -17.83 -10.56
N LEU A 419 3.11 -17.69 -10.20
CA LEU A 419 2.06 -18.67 -10.54
C LEU A 419 1.85 -18.84 -12.05
N LEU A 420 2.18 -17.80 -12.83
CA LEU A 420 2.07 -17.79 -14.30
C LEU A 420 3.39 -18.15 -15.01
N ASN A 421 4.39 -18.65 -14.28
CA ASN A 421 5.64 -19.08 -14.91
C ASN A 421 5.43 -20.39 -15.67
N LYS A 422 5.61 -20.35 -16.99
CA LYS A 422 5.49 -21.51 -17.91
C LYS A 422 6.38 -22.71 -17.55
N LYS A 423 7.41 -22.51 -16.71
CA LYS A 423 8.23 -23.60 -16.19
C LYS A 423 7.54 -24.42 -15.11
N SER A 424 6.49 -23.89 -14.48
CA SER A 424 5.66 -24.64 -13.54
C SER A 424 4.72 -25.55 -14.32
N LYS A 425 5.14 -26.81 -14.50
CA LYS A 425 4.32 -27.83 -15.18
C LYS A 425 2.94 -27.95 -14.54
N TYR A 426 2.86 -27.89 -13.21
CA TYR A 426 1.63 -28.09 -12.45
C TYR A 426 0.49 -27.13 -12.85
N PHE A 427 0.72 -25.81 -12.85
CA PHE A 427 -0.35 -24.83 -13.11
C PHE A 427 -0.78 -24.81 -14.57
N VAL A 428 0.15 -25.09 -15.49
CA VAL A 428 -0.12 -25.13 -16.93
C VAL A 428 -0.88 -26.40 -17.31
N SER A 429 -0.46 -27.57 -16.84
CA SER A 429 -1.05 -28.86 -17.24
C SER A 429 -2.37 -29.17 -16.55
N THR A 430 -2.58 -28.69 -15.31
CA THR A 430 -3.70 -29.14 -14.47
C THR A 430 -4.89 -28.18 -14.53
N HIS A 431 -4.64 -26.86 -14.49
CA HIS A 431 -5.71 -25.87 -14.30
C HIS A 431 -5.79 -24.82 -15.42
N ASN A 432 -4.82 -24.80 -16.35
CA ASN A 432 -4.71 -23.79 -17.41
C ASN A 432 -5.00 -22.36 -16.90
N ILE A 433 -4.24 -21.96 -15.87
CA ILE A 433 -4.39 -20.70 -15.17
C ILE A 433 -4.35 -19.47 -16.12
N GLU A 434 -3.60 -19.57 -17.23
CA GLU A 434 -3.51 -18.48 -18.21
C GLU A 434 -4.88 -18.19 -18.85
N LEU A 435 -5.57 -19.25 -19.29
CA LEU A 435 -6.90 -19.11 -19.89
C LEU A 435 -7.93 -18.68 -18.84
N HIS A 436 -7.82 -19.20 -17.62
CA HIS A 436 -8.69 -18.83 -16.51
C HIS A 436 -8.63 -17.32 -16.24
N GLU A 437 -7.44 -16.75 -16.08
CA GLU A 437 -7.28 -15.32 -15.77
C GLU A 437 -7.70 -14.41 -16.95
N ILE A 438 -7.45 -14.82 -18.20
CA ILE A 438 -7.92 -14.07 -19.37
C ILE A 438 -9.45 -14.06 -19.44
N ASN A 439 -10.10 -15.19 -19.19
CA ASN A 439 -11.57 -15.28 -19.16
C ASN A 439 -12.15 -14.47 -18.01
N TYR A 440 -11.48 -14.48 -16.85
CA TYR A 440 -11.84 -13.68 -15.69
C TYR A 440 -11.82 -12.18 -16.02
N ILE A 441 -10.73 -11.68 -16.61
CA ILE A 441 -10.63 -10.29 -17.08
C ILE A 441 -11.76 -9.95 -18.05
N ASN A 442 -11.96 -10.79 -19.08
CA ASN A 442 -12.97 -10.52 -20.11
C ASN A 442 -14.39 -10.51 -19.54
N TYR A 443 -14.67 -11.35 -18.54
CA TYR A 443 -15.94 -11.34 -17.82
C TYR A 443 -16.18 -10.01 -17.11
N PHE A 444 -15.20 -9.50 -16.35
CA PHE A 444 -15.36 -8.23 -15.64
C PHE A 444 -15.42 -7.03 -16.58
N LEU A 445 -14.63 -7.02 -17.66
CA LEU A 445 -14.74 -5.97 -18.69
C LEU A 445 -16.11 -5.98 -19.38
N LYS A 446 -16.71 -7.15 -19.58
CA LYS A 446 -18.07 -7.26 -20.12
C LYS A 446 -19.12 -6.74 -19.12
N CYS A 447 -18.88 -6.88 -17.82
CA CYS A 447 -19.79 -6.42 -16.78
C CYS A 447 -19.68 -4.91 -16.54
N ASP A 448 -18.47 -4.37 -16.47
CA ASP A 448 -18.17 -2.96 -16.31
C ASP A 448 -16.89 -2.63 -17.09
N ILE A 449 -17.08 -2.07 -18.29
CA ILE A 449 -15.98 -1.66 -19.16
C ILE A 449 -15.21 -0.45 -18.60
N TYR A 450 -15.79 0.31 -17.66
CA TYR A 450 -15.16 1.46 -16.99
C TYR A 450 -14.37 1.05 -15.73
N ASN A 451 -14.30 -0.25 -15.40
CA ASN A 451 -13.54 -0.71 -14.24
C ASN A 451 -12.02 -0.63 -14.51
N ASN A 452 -11.39 0.46 -14.07
CA ASN A 452 -9.95 0.69 -14.22
C ASN A 452 -9.09 -0.40 -13.56
N SER A 453 -9.51 -0.95 -12.42
CA SER A 453 -8.76 -2.03 -11.75
C SER A 453 -8.59 -3.26 -12.65
N VAL A 454 -9.60 -3.56 -13.47
CA VAL A 454 -9.57 -4.69 -14.42
C VAL A 454 -8.65 -4.39 -15.59
N TRP A 455 -8.60 -3.15 -16.09
CA TRP A 455 -7.65 -2.74 -17.15
C TRP A 455 -6.20 -2.78 -16.67
N VAL A 456 -5.94 -2.28 -15.45
CA VAL A 456 -4.63 -2.39 -14.80
C VAL A 456 -4.24 -3.86 -14.61
N TYR A 457 -5.16 -4.69 -14.14
CA TYR A 457 -4.91 -6.12 -13.97
C TYR A 457 -4.68 -6.84 -15.31
N ARG A 458 -5.39 -6.46 -16.37
CA ARG A 458 -5.16 -6.96 -17.73
C ARG A 458 -3.75 -6.67 -18.21
N TYR A 459 -3.26 -5.44 -18.00
CA TYR A 459 -1.88 -5.08 -18.32
C TYR A 459 -0.88 -5.97 -17.56
N PHE A 460 -1.07 -6.10 -16.25
CA PHE A 460 -0.25 -6.94 -15.38
C PHE A 460 -0.18 -8.39 -15.90
N ILE A 461 -1.31 -9.02 -16.20
CA ILE A 461 -1.35 -10.40 -16.69
C ILE A 461 -0.68 -10.53 -18.04
N PHE A 462 -0.94 -9.62 -18.96
CA PHE A 462 -0.36 -9.67 -20.31
C PHE A 462 1.16 -9.45 -20.28
N HIS A 463 1.65 -8.65 -19.33
CA HIS A 463 3.07 -8.52 -19.04
C HIS A 463 3.65 -9.84 -18.50
N LYS A 464 3.04 -10.45 -17.47
CA LYS A 464 3.52 -11.73 -16.88
C LYS A 464 3.53 -12.89 -17.89
N LEU A 465 2.52 -12.96 -18.76
CA LEU A 465 2.44 -13.96 -19.84
C LEU A 465 3.36 -13.68 -21.02
N LYS A 466 4.13 -12.57 -20.98
CA LYS A 466 4.96 -12.07 -22.10
C LYS A 466 4.14 -11.88 -23.39
N TYR A 467 2.84 -11.65 -23.26
CA TYR A 467 1.92 -11.46 -24.38
C TYR A 467 2.30 -10.20 -25.17
N ILE A 468 2.65 -9.13 -24.45
CA ILE A 468 3.07 -7.85 -25.01
C ILE A 468 4.44 -7.89 -25.70
N LYS A 469 5.24 -8.96 -25.57
CA LYS A 469 6.54 -9.07 -26.27
C LYS A 469 6.38 -9.49 -27.75
N LYS A 470 5.16 -9.86 -28.16
CA LYS A 470 4.88 -10.35 -29.52
C LYS A 470 4.06 -9.32 -30.30
N THR A 471 4.62 -8.83 -31.40
CA THR A 471 3.94 -7.85 -32.28
C THR A 471 2.60 -8.35 -32.82
N LYS A 472 2.47 -9.64 -33.17
CA LYS A 472 1.18 -10.24 -33.61
C LYS A 472 0.10 -10.14 -32.53
N ASN A 473 0.48 -10.30 -31.27
CA ASN A 473 -0.43 -10.27 -30.13
C ASN A 473 -0.84 -8.82 -29.81
N LEU A 474 0.12 -7.90 -29.79
CA LEU A 474 -0.16 -6.47 -29.62
C LEU A 474 -1.09 -5.92 -30.70
N LYS A 475 -0.93 -6.34 -31.97
CA LYS A 475 -1.88 -5.96 -33.03
C LYS A 475 -3.31 -6.35 -32.70
N LYS A 476 -3.53 -7.56 -32.18
CA LYS A 476 -4.86 -8.01 -31.75
C LYS A 476 -5.39 -7.16 -30.60
N GLU A 477 -4.52 -6.84 -29.64
CA GLU A 477 -4.88 -6.04 -28.47
C GLU A 477 -5.20 -4.58 -28.83
N ILE A 478 -4.45 -3.99 -29.77
CA ILE A 478 -4.73 -2.66 -30.32
C ILE A 478 -6.10 -2.64 -30.99
N MET A 479 -6.41 -3.64 -31.81
CA MET A 479 -7.73 -3.72 -32.47
C MET A 479 -8.85 -3.96 -31.46
N PHE A 480 -8.61 -4.75 -30.42
CA PHE A 480 -9.53 -4.92 -29.31
C PHE A 480 -9.84 -3.57 -28.62
N CYS A 481 -8.80 -2.82 -28.24
CA CYS A 481 -8.96 -1.51 -27.61
C CYS A 481 -9.66 -0.52 -28.55
N LEU A 482 -9.28 -0.47 -29.83
CA LEU A 482 -9.89 0.42 -30.83
C LEU A 482 -11.40 0.15 -31.00
N ASN A 483 -11.82 -1.11 -30.99
CA ASN A 483 -13.23 -1.46 -31.12
C ASN A 483 -14.05 -0.90 -29.95
N TYR A 484 -13.58 -1.08 -28.70
CA TYR A 484 -14.26 -0.53 -27.53
C TYR A 484 -14.13 0.99 -27.43
N ALA A 485 -12.97 1.58 -27.74
CA ALA A 485 -12.76 3.03 -27.70
C ALA A 485 -13.69 3.80 -28.66
N LYS A 486 -14.11 3.18 -29.76
CA LYS A 486 -15.09 3.76 -30.69
C LYS A 486 -16.52 3.78 -30.15
N GLU A 487 -16.85 2.80 -29.30
CA GLU A 487 -18.18 2.66 -28.69
C GLU A 487 -18.26 3.49 -27.39
N PHE A 488 -17.20 3.45 -26.57
CA PHE A 488 -17.07 4.09 -25.27
C PHE A 488 -16.01 5.20 -25.29
N TYR A 489 -16.28 6.27 -26.03
CA TYR A 489 -15.32 7.34 -26.29
C TYR A 489 -14.93 8.16 -25.06
N ASP A 490 -15.71 8.14 -23.98
CA ASP A 490 -15.50 8.84 -22.71
C ASP A 490 -14.78 7.99 -21.65
N ASN A 491 -14.51 6.71 -21.96
CA ASN A 491 -13.90 5.80 -21.01
C ASN A 491 -12.38 5.99 -20.92
N GLU A 492 -11.94 6.82 -19.98
CA GLU A 492 -10.55 7.13 -19.74
C GLU A 492 -9.67 5.88 -19.48
N ALA A 493 -10.20 4.87 -18.79
CA ALA A 493 -9.45 3.65 -18.47
C ALA A 493 -9.03 2.87 -19.74
N ILE A 494 -9.93 2.80 -20.75
CA ILE A 494 -9.58 2.22 -22.05
C ILE A 494 -8.46 3.02 -22.70
N PHE A 495 -8.58 4.35 -22.78
CA PHE A 495 -7.61 5.17 -23.50
C PHE A 495 -6.22 5.15 -22.83
N ASN A 496 -6.17 5.18 -21.50
CA ASN A 496 -4.92 5.04 -20.74
C ASN A 496 -4.26 3.66 -20.98
N TYR A 497 -5.03 2.58 -20.95
CA TYR A 497 -4.49 1.26 -21.32
C TYR A 497 -4.04 1.22 -22.78
N PHE A 498 -4.86 1.76 -23.68
CA PHE A 498 -4.68 1.67 -25.12
C PHE A 498 -3.42 2.40 -25.58
N ILE A 499 -3.16 3.62 -25.10
CA ILE A 499 -2.00 4.41 -25.54
C ILE A 499 -0.70 3.70 -25.18
N HIS A 500 -0.62 3.11 -23.97
CA HIS A 500 0.53 2.34 -23.53
C HIS A 500 0.77 1.11 -24.43
N ILE A 501 -0.28 0.34 -24.75
CA ILE A 501 -0.17 -0.82 -25.65
C ILE A 501 0.29 -0.39 -27.05
N LEU A 502 -0.21 0.75 -27.55
CA LEU A 502 0.18 1.29 -28.85
C LEU A 502 1.65 1.71 -28.89
N PHE A 503 2.14 2.41 -27.87
CA PHE A 503 3.54 2.81 -27.76
C PHE A 503 4.50 1.62 -27.64
N ILE A 504 4.14 0.61 -26.84
CA ILE A 504 4.92 -0.64 -26.76
C ILE A 504 5.01 -1.29 -28.16
N TYR A 505 3.91 -1.31 -28.91
CA TYR A 505 3.90 -1.84 -30.27
C TYR A 505 4.80 -1.04 -31.22
N ILE A 506 4.74 0.30 -31.19
CA ILE A 506 5.56 1.18 -32.03
C ILE A 506 7.05 0.91 -31.75
N ASN A 507 7.46 0.89 -30.48
CA ASN A 507 8.83 0.59 -30.09
C ASN A 507 9.30 -0.77 -30.61
N LEU A 508 8.51 -1.83 -30.40
CA LEU A 508 8.85 -3.17 -30.90
C LEU A 508 8.87 -3.25 -32.43
N TYR A 509 8.03 -2.48 -33.11
CA TYR A 509 8.01 -2.42 -34.58
C TYR A 509 9.28 -1.76 -35.13
N LYS A 510 9.69 -0.61 -34.56
CA LYS A 510 10.94 0.10 -34.90
C LYS A 510 12.16 -0.81 -34.69
N HIS A 511 12.26 -1.47 -33.53
CA HIS A 511 13.35 -2.41 -33.24
C HIS A 511 13.43 -3.57 -34.23
N LYS A 512 12.28 -4.19 -34.59
CA LYS A 512 12.29 -5.35 -35.51
C LYS A 512 12.69 -5.00 -36.92
N LYS A 513 12.34 -3.80 -37.41
CA LYS A 513 12.72 -3.36 -38.75
C LYS A 513 14.12 -2.74 -38.82
N LYS A 514 14.87 -2.69 -37.70
CA LYS A 514 16.20 -2.05 -37.59
C LYS A 514 16.26 -0.66 -38.22
N THR A 515 15.15 0.06 -38.23
CA THR A 515 15.02 1.35 -38.92
C THR A 515 15.01 2.43 -37.87
N THR A 516 16.15 3.10 -37.71
CA THR A 516 16.26 4.40 -37.03
C THR A 516 15.57 5.50 -37.84
N GLU A 517 15.36 5.29 -39.14
CA GLU A 517 14.77 6.25 -40.09
C GLU A 517 13.24 6.31 -40.10
N LEU A 518 12.55 5.42 -39.37
CA LEU A 518 11.09 5.53 -39.24
C LEU A 518 10.74 6.61 -38.21
N THR A 519 10.98 7.86 -38.59
CA THR A 519 10.68 9.05 -37.80
C THR A 519 9.17 9.18 -37.61
N ASP A 520 8.43 9.09 -38.71
CA ASP A 520 6.97 9.21 -38.73
C ASP A 520 6.27 7.87 -38.39
N ILE A 521 5.62 7.84 -37.22
CA ILE A 521 4.85 6.69 -36.71
C ILE A 521 3.58 6.43 -37.53
N PHE A 522 3.03 7.42 -38.22
CA PHE A 522 1.81 7.28 -39.02
C PHE A 522 2.06 6.52 -40.33
N LYS A 523 3.32 6.28 -40.70
CA LYS A 523 3.68 5.29 -41.75
C LYS A 523 3.40 3.84 -41.31
N ILE A 524 3.23 3.59 -40.01
CA ILE A 524 2.90 2.26 -39.51
C ILE A 524 1.40 2.02 -39.74
N PRO A 525 0.98 1.00 -40.53
CA PRO A 525 -0.41 0.88 -40.98
C PRO A 525 -1.46 0.83 -39.87
N ILE A 526 -1.14 0.17 -38.75
CA ILE A 526 -2.07 0.08 -37.62
C ILE A 526 -2.20 1.41 -36.87
N VAL A 527 -1.13 2.19 -36.75
CA VAL A 527 -1.14 3.50 -36.08
C VAL A 527 -1.97 4.48 -36.90
N ASN A 528 -1.75 4.53 -38.22
CA ASN A 528 -2.57 5.29 -39.17
C ASN A 528 -4.05 4.92 -39.10
N THR A 529 -4.35 3.62 -38.97
CA THR A 529 -5.73 3.14 -38.83
C THR A 529 -6.38 3.64 -37.54
N VAL A 530 -5.65 3.57 -36.41
CA VAL A 530 -6.13 4.06 -35.11
C VAL A 530 -6.42 5.56 -35.17
N GLU A 531 -5.46 6.34 -35.65
CA GLU A 531 -5.58 7.79 -35.79
C GLU A 531 -6.78 8.17 -36.66
N LYS A 532 -6.88 7.65 -37.88
CA LYS A 532 -7.99 7.94 -38.81
C LYS A 532 -9.36 7.56 -38.26
N GLN A 533 -9.45 6.51 -37.43
CA GLN A 533 -10.72 6.12 -36.82
C GLN A 533 -11.08 7.04 -35.66
N LEU A 534 -10.12 7.42 -34.81
CA LEU A 534 -10.35 8.25 -33.64
C LEU A 534 -10.57 9.74 -34.00
N ILE A 535 -9.95 10.25 -35.06
CA ILE A 535 -10.22 11.61 -35.58
C ILE A 535 -11.72 11.81 -35.85
N LYS A 536 -12.41 10.78 -36.37
CA LYS A 536 -13.85 10.85 -36.69
C LYS A 536 -14.74 11.08 -35.47
N CYS A 537 -14.24 10.77 -34.28
CA CYS A 537 -14.94 10.98 -33.02
C CYS A 537 -14.19 11.94 -32.07
N ARG A 538 -13.20 12.69 -32.57
CA ARG A 538 -12.41 13.64 -31.74
C ARG A 538 -13.29 14.65 -31.01
N ASP A 539 -14.36 15.08 -31.65
CA ASP A 539 -15.24 16.11 -31.10
C ASP A 539 -16.22 15.60 -30.04
N LYS A 540 -16.28 14.28 -29.82
CA LYS A 540 -17.23 13.64 -28.91
C LYS A 540 -16.72 13.50 -27.49
N SER A 541 -15.41 13.52 -27.27
CA SER A 541 -14.83 13.20 -25.96
C SER A 541 -13.48 13.82 -25.72
N ARG A 542 -13.27 14.25 -24.47
CA ARG A 542 -11.97 14.63 -23.93
C ARG A 542 -10.94 13.50 -24.06
N SER A 543 -11.31 12.26 -23.73
CA SER A 543 -10.37 11.13 -23.72
C SER A 543 -9.80 10.83 -25.10
N VAL A 544 -10.59 11.03 -26.16
CA VAL A 544 -10.14 10.90 -27.55
C VAL A 544 -9.14 12.00 -27.90
N LEU A 545 -9.42 13.26 -27.54
CA LEU A 545 -8.52 14.38 -27.79
C LEU A 545 -7.20 14.24 -27.03
N LEU A 546 -7.23 13.79 -25.79
CA LEU A 546 -6.03 13.49 -25.00
C LEU A 546 -5.21 12.34 -25.60
N PHE A 547 -5.87 11.28 -26.05
CA PHE A 547 -5.18 10.18 -26.73
C PHE A 547 -4.49 10.66 -28.02
N LEU A 548 -5.20 11.44 -28.84
CA LEU A 548 -4.65 11.99 -30.08
C LEU A 548 -3.50 12.96 -29.78
N SER A 549 -3.64 13.84 -28.78
CA SER A 549 -2.58 14.78 -28.42
C SER A 549 -1.30 14.04 -27.97
N GLN A 550 -1.42 12.98 -27.18
CA GLN A 550 -0.30 12.11 -26.80
C GLN A 550 0.35 11.43 -28.01
N LEU A 551 -0.46 10.95 -28.96
CA LEU A 551 0.03 10.31 -30.18
C LEU A 551 0.78 11.30 -31.09
N TYR A 552 0.25 12.51 -31.24
CA TYR A 552 0.89 13.59 -32.01
C TYR A 552 2.19 14.05 -31.36
N SER A 553 2.18 14.25 -30.04
CA SER A 553 3.39 14.56 -29.26
C SER A 553 4.47 13.50 -29.47
N TYR A 554 4.10 12.21 -29.39
CA TYR A 554 5.02 11.10 -29.61
C TYR A 554 5.63 11.08 -31.04
N ASN A 555 4.92 11.62 -32.03
CA ASN A 555 5.43 11.77 -33.40
C ASN A 555 6.25 13.05 -33.64
N GLY A 556 6.15 14.04 -32.76
CA GLY A 556 6.65 15.41 -32.99
C GLY A 556 5.70 16.31 -33.81
N CYS A 557 4.42 15.94 -33.94
CA CYS A 557 3.39 16.70 -34.63
C CYS A 557 2.75 17.75 -33.71
N TYR A 558 3.52 18.78 -33.34
CA TYR A 558 3.11 19.77 -32.35
C TYR A 558 1.92 20.65 -32.77
N ASN A 559 1.74 20.88 -34.08
CA ASN A 559 0.61 21.68 -34.59
C ASN A 559 -0.73 20.95 -34.38
N GLU A 560 -0.77 19.66 -34.69
CA GLU A 560 -1.93 18.80 -34.48
C GLU A 560 -2.21 18.58 -32.98
N GLN A 561 -1.15 18.47 -32.18
CA GLN A 561 -1.25 18.43 -30.72
C GLN A 561 -1.89 19.71 -30.17
N MET A 562 -1.41 20.88 -30.62
CA MET A 562 -1.95 22.19 -30.25
C MET A 562 -3.43 22.32 -30.61
N GLN A 563 -3.83 21.85 -31.80
CA GLN A 563 -5.24 21.83 -32.20
C GLN A 563 -6.11 21.01 -31.24
N CYS A 564 -5.62 19.87 -30.74
CA CYS A 564 -6.34 19.07 -29.77
C CYS A 564 -6.58 19.85 -28.46
N TYR A 565 -5.57 20.55 -27.95
CA TYR A 565 -5.70 21.34 -26.71
C TYR A 565 -6.59 22.57 -26.88
N ARG A 566 -6.59 23.23 -28.04
CA ARG A 566 -7.55 24.31 -28.34
C ARG A 566 -9.00 23.84 -28.33
N ILE A 567 -9.27 22.66 -28.89
CA ILE A 567 -10.61 22.06 -28.85
C ILE A 567 -10.99 21.71 -27.40
N LEU A 568 -10.03 21.20 -26.61
CA LEU A 568 -10.25 20.90 -25.19
C LEU A 568 -10.53 22.16 -24.37
N GLU A 569 -9.78 23.24 -24.57
CA GLU A 569 -10.03 24.53 -23.89
C GLU A 569 -11.46 25.05 -24.14
N GLN A 570 -11.95 24.90 -25.37
CA GLN A 570 -13.31 25.33 -25.73
C GLN A 570 -14.41 24.46 -25.12
N LYS A 571 -14.15 23.16 -24.88
CA LYS A 571 -15.17 22.17 -24.51
C LYS A 571 -15.12 21.74 -23.04
N ASP A 572 -13.97 21.85 -22.39
CA ASP A 572 -13.71 21.40 -21.03
C ASP A 572 -13.31 22.59 -20.14
N HIS A 573 -14.33 23.40 -19.82
CA HIS A 573 -14.16 24.63 -19.05
C HIS A 573 -13.58 24.42 -17.64
N PHE A 574 -13.74 23.22 -17.06
CA PHE A 574 -13.18 22.95 -15.73
C PHE A 574 -11.64 22.90 -15.74
N PHE A 575 -11.04 22.51 -16.86
CA PHE A 575 -9.59 22.36 -17.02
C PHE A 575 -8.99 23.36 -18.01
N ASP A 576 -9.69 24.46 -18.30
CA ASP A 576 -9.28 25.47 -19.29
C ASP A 576 -7.84 25.98 -19.07
N THR A 577 -7.48 26.21 -17.81
CA THR A 577 -6.17 26.70 -17.39
C THR A 577 -5.09 25.64 -17.59
N VAL A 578 -5.42 24.36 -17.38
CA VAL A 578 -4.52 23.24 -17.69
C VAL A 578 -4.28 23.17 -19.20
N TRP A 579 -5.32 23.35 -20.01
CA TRP A 579 -5.19 23.34 -21.47
C TRP A 579 -4.38 24.52 -21.98
N ARG A 580 -4.58 25.73 -21.45
CA ARG A 580 -3.75 26.90 -21.78
C ARG A 580 -2.28 26.69 -21.42
N ASN A 581 -1.99 26.14 -20.24
CA ASN A 581 -0.60 25.85 -19.85
C ASN A 581 0.06 24.85 -20.82
N LYS A 582 -0.65 23.78 -21.20
CA LYS A 582 -0.14 22.82 -22.19
C LYS A 582 0.05 23.40 -23.58
N GLN A 583 -0.74 24.41 -23.96
CA GLN A 583 -0.53 25.13 -25.22
C GLN A 583 0.76 25.96 -25.14
N ASN A 584 0.95 26.70 -24.05
CA ASN A 584 2.15 27.50 -23.82
C ASN A 584 3.44 26.64 -23.81
N GLU A 585 3.39 25.46 -23.17
CA GLU A 585 4.52 24.50 -23.16
C GLU A 585 4.95 24.11 -24.59
N ILE A 586 3.99 23.88 -25.50
CA ILE A 586 4.30 23.56 -26.90
C ILE A 586 4.94 24.76 -27.61
N GLU A 587 4.43 25.97 -27.39
CA GLU A 587 4.98 27.18 -28.01
C GLU A 587 6.40 27.47 -27.52
N THR A 588 6.70 27.21 -26.24
CA THR A 588 8.07 27.34 -25.70
C THR A 588 9.03 26.28 -26.23
N HIS A 589 8.55 25.13 -26.69
CA HIS A 589 9.38 24.09 -27.29
C HIS A 589 9.64 24.30 -28.78
N GLN A 590 8.87 25.18 -29.44
CA GLN A 590 9.03 25.51 -30.87
C GLN A 590 9.91 26.73 -31.12
N ASN A 591 10.06 27.60 -30.12
CA ASN A 591 11.00 28.73 -30.11
C ASN A 591 12.34 28.32 -29.53
#